data_AF-A0A511VBU4-F1
#
_entry.id   AF-A0A511VBU4-F1
#
_cell.length_a   1.000
_cell.length_b   1.000
_cell.length_c   1.000
_cell.angle_alpha   90.00
_cell.angle_beta   90.00
_cell.angle_gamma   90.00
#
_symmetry.space_group_name_H-M   'P 1'
#
loop_
_entity.id
_entity.type
_entity.pdbx_description
1 polymer ?
#
loop_
_entity_poly.entity_id
_entity_poly.type
_entity_poly.pdbx_seq_one_letter_code
_entity_poly.pdbx_strand_id
1 'polypeptide(L)'
;MAEWSSSVEWGSQTASYAPDYGNTSFYKQWISSTSSYSISPKARFNFNSSAITAIHNYYNNNSYYYGFDIAVGDYETTLDAYDTFYTTLPNPKCEIEDDPYPSGNGYYDETEVVSLSPTQMKANTDYRFESYFWLTAGDSNASFGFSSSENKRSLTGEYNVVYNSPHLTRSYPF
;
A
#
# COMPACT_ATOMS: atom_id res chain seq x y z
N MET A 1 4.10 21.88 10.66
CA MET A 1 5.40 21.65 9.99
C MET A 1 5.25 20.42 9.10
N ALA A 2 5.85 20.44 7.92
CA ALA A 2 5.81 19.34 6.95
C ALA A 2 7.22 18.79 6.78
N GLU A 3 7.37 17.46 6.78
CA GLU A 3 8.66 16.77 6.81
C GLU A 3 8.64 15.54 5.91
N TRP A 4 9.78 15.25 5.28
CA TRP A 4 9.99 14.08 4.43
C TRP A 4 11.09 13.19 5.02
N SER A 5 10.86 11.89 5.03
CA SER A 5 11.91 10.93 5.36
C SER A 5 12.82 10.70 4.16
N SER A 6 14.01 10.15 4.40
CA SER A 6 14.79 9.52 3.34
C SER A 6 14.00 8.40 2.67
N SER A 7 14.22 8.22 1.36
CA SER A 7 13.73 7.04 0.64
C SER A 7 14.54 5.80 1.02
N VAL A 8 13.88 4.64 1.12
CA VAL A 8 14.54 3.34 1.26
C VAL A 8 14.07 2.44 0.14
N GLU A 9 15.03 1.92 -0.62
CA GLU A 9 14.79 1.01 -1.72
C GLU A 9 14.60 -0.42 -1.21
N TRP A 10 13.79 -1.21 -1.91
CA TRP A 10 13.77 -2.65 -1.75
C TRP A 10 14.36 -3.33 -2.97
N GLY A 11 14.83 -4.57 -2.75
CA GLY A 11 15.56 -5.35 -3.74
C GLY A 11 14.68 -6.00 -4.81
N SER A 12 15.21 -7.08 -5.39
CA SER A 12 14.58 -7.81 -6.50
C SER A 12 13.20 -8.37 -6.17
N GLN A 13 12.46 -8.65 -7.24
CA GLN A 13 11.17 -9.33 -7.25
C GLN A 13 11.05 -10.49 -6.25
N THR A 14 10.00 -10.48 -5.44
CA THR A 14 9.68 -11.54 -4.46
C THR A 14 8.67 -12.57 -4.97
N ALA A 15 7.95 -12.26 -6.05
CA ALA A 15 7.05 -13.15 -6.77
C ALA A 15 6.87 -12.71 -8.23
N SER A 16 6.37 -13.57 -9.12
CA SER A 16 6.24 -13.26 -10.56
C SER A 16 5.33 -12.07 -10.91
N TYR A 17 4.43 -11.71 -9.99
CA TYR A 17 3.51 -10.57 -10.10
C TYR A 17 3.97 -9.35 -9.27
N ALA A 18 5.05 -9.46 -8.49
CA ALA A 18 5.60 -8.37 -7.70
C ALA A 18 6.45 -7.40 -8.54
N PRO A 19 6.65 -6.15 -8.11
CA PRO A 19 7.58 -5.22 -8.74
C PRO A 19 9.01 -5.72 -8.71
N ASP A 20 9.79 -5.34 -9.72
CA ASP A 20 11.21 -5.68 -9.82
C ASP A 20 12.09 -4.90 -8.86
N TYR A 21 11.70 -3.65 -8.62
CA TYR A 21 12.34 -2.73 -7.69
C TYR A 21 11.33 -1.64 -7.31
N GLY A 22 11.60 -1.00 -6.17
CA GLY A 22 10.85 0.15 -5.73
C GLY A 22 11.49 0.79 -4.51
N ASN A 23 10.86 1.85 -4.04
CA ASN A 23 11.28 2.56 -2.83
C ASN A 23 10.08 3.06 -2.04
N THR A 24 10.32 3.24 -0.75
CA THR A 24 9.38 3.82 0.19
C THR A 24 9.87 5.16 0.71
N SER A 25 8.95 6.06 1.02
CA SER A 25 9.22 7.30 1.75
C SER A 25 8.03 7.68 2.60
N PHE A 26 8.24 8.54 3.59
CA PHE A 26 7.18 9.04 4.46
C PHE A 26 7.10 10.54 4.36
N TYR A 27 5.87 11.05 4.29
CA TYR A 27 5.56 12.46 4.47
C TYR A 27 4.76 12.64 5.76
N LYS A 28 5.20 13.55 6.63
CA LYS A 28 4.52 13.89 7.88
C LYS A 28 4.09 15.34 7.86
N GLN A 29 2.85 15.61 8.26
CA GLN A 29 2.33 16.97 8.35
C GLN A 29 1.52 17.19 9.63
N TRP A 30 1.87 18.22 10.40
CA TRP A 30 1.04 18.67 11.53
C TRP A 30 -0.27 19.29 11.05
N ILE A 31 -1.39 18.85 11.62
CA ILE A 31 -2.73 19.36 11.33
C ILE A 31 -3.28 20.05 12.58
N SER A 32 -3.34 21.37 12.53
CA SER A 32 -3.67 22.21 13.70
C SER A 32 -5.10 22.05 14.18
N SER A 33 -6.05 21.73 13.29
CA SER A 33 -7.47 21.59 13.66
C SER A 33 -7.76 20.36 14.51
N THR A 34 -6.95 19.31 14.38
CA THR A 34 -7.08 18.05 15.13
C THR A 34 -6.00 17.88 16.18
N SER A 35 -4.98 18.75 16.19
CA SER A 35 -3.79 18.63 17.06
C SER A 35 -3.08 17.29 16.90
N SER A 36 -2.99 16.81 15.66
CA SER A 36 -2.45 15.50 15.29
C SER A 36 -1.54 15.61 14.06
N TYR A 37 -0.76 14.55 13.79
CA TYR A 37 -0.03 14.44 12.53
C TYR A 37 -0.79 13.59 11.52
N SER A 38 -0.82 14.02 10.27
CA SER A 38 -1.13 13.16 9.13
C SER A 38 0.18 12.56 8.61
N ILE A 39 0.22 11.23 8.52
CA ILE A 39 1.35 10.46 8.01
C ILE A 39 0.95 9.87 6.67
N SER A 40 1.78 10.07 5.65
CA SER A 40 1.58 9.46 4.34
C SER A 40 2.78 8.59 4.00
N PRO A 41 2.72 7.27 4.25
CA PRO A 41 3.63 6.32 3.64
C PRO A 41 3.39 6.25 2.13
N LYS A 42 4.48 6.21 1.38
CA LYS A 42 4.46 6.24 -0.08
C LYS A 42 5.34 5.12 -0.62
N ALA A 43 4.83 4.43 -1.62
CA ALA A 43 5.55 3.44 -2.41
C ALA A 43 5.64 3.92 -3.86
N ARG A 44 6.83 3.79 -4.45
CA ARG A 44 7.06 3.95 -5.89
C ARG A 44 7.72 2.68 -6.41
N PHE A 45 7.18 2.10 -7.47
CA PHE A 45 7.60 0.79 -7.92
C PHE A 45 7.46 0.63 -9.44
N ASN A 46 8.25 -0.29 -9.98
CA ASN A 46 8.35 -0.53 -11.40
C ASN A 46 8.38 -2.02 -11.72
N PHE A 47 7.91 -2.35 -12.91
CA PHE A 47 7.98 -3.70 -13.47
C PHE A 47 8.80 -3.67 -14.76
N ASN A 48 9.60 -4.70 -14.96
CA ASN A 48 10.29 -4.97 -16.20
C ASN A 48 9.32 -5.62 -17.21
N SER A 49 9.78 -5.80 -18.45
CA SER A 49 8.95 -6.36 -19.52
C SER A 49 8.53 -7.81 -19.28
N SER A 50 9.38 -8.63 -18.64
CA SER A 50 9.05 -10.01 -18.32
C SER A 50 7.97 -10.12 -17.25
N ALA A 51 8.04 -9.31 -16.19
CA ALA A 51 7.04 -9.26 -15.12
C ALA A 51 5.67 -8.81 -15.67
N ILE A 52 5.65 -7.77 -16.50
CA ILE A 52 4.40 -7.31 -17.14
C ILE A 52 3.82 -8.36 -18.09
N THR A 53 4.65 -9.06 -18.84
CA THR A 53 4.19 -10.17 -19.68
C THR A 53 3.58 -11.29 -18.84
N ALA A 54 4.18 -11.63 -17.70
CA ALA A 54 3.65 -12.62 -16.77
C ALA A 54 2.30 -12.17 -16.17
N ILE A 55 2.20 -10.91 -15.71
CA ILE A 55 0.97 -10.28 -15.24
C ILE A 55 -0.12 -10.36 -16.31
N HIS A 56 0.17 -9.93 -17.54
CA HIS A 56 -0.80 -9.96 -18.63
C HIS A 56 -1.29 -11.38 -18.93
N ASN A 57 -0.37 -12.34 -19.05
CA ASN A 57 -0.72 -13.73 -19.35
C ASN A 57 -1.56 -14.37 -18.23
N TYR A 58 -1.24 -14.07 -16.98
CA TYR A 58 -1.95 -14.58 -15.82
C TYR A 58 -3.36 -14.00 -15.71
N TYR A 59 -3.48 -12.67 -15.66
CA TYR A 59 -4.77 -12.01 -15.43
C TYR A 59 -5.70 -11.97 -16.64
N ASN A 60 -5.21 -12.23 -17.86
CA ASN A 60 -6.10 -12.42 -19.02
C ASN A 60 -7.00 -13.66 -18.89
N ASN A 61 -6.55 -14.68 -18.16
CA ASN A 61 -7.24 -15.98 -18.07
C ASN A 61 -7.70 -16.34 -16.66
N ASN A 62 -7.38 -15.52 -15.66
CA ASN A 62 -7.73 -15.78 -14.27
C ASN A 62 -8.49 -14.60 -13.66
N SER A 63 -9.49 -14.90 -12.83
CA SER A 63 -10.31 -13.91 -12.12
C SER A 63 -9.63 -13.40 -10.85
N TYR A 64 -8.35 -13.05 -10.96
CA TYR A 64 -7.58 -12.40 -9.91
C TYR A 64 -7.24 -10.96 -10.31
N TYR A 65 -6.74 -10.21 -9.33
CA TYR A 65 -6.36 -8.82 -9.49
C TYR A 65 -5.01 -8.60 -8.80
N TYR A 66 -4.22 -7.66 -9.33
CA TYR A 66 -2.99 -7.24 -8.68
C TYR A 66 -3.33 -6.19 -7.62
N GLY A 67 -2.77 -6.32 -6.43
CA GLY A 67 -2.85 -5.32 -5.37
C GLY A 67 -1.50 -4.90 -4.81
N PHE A 68 -1.54 -3.82 -4.04
CA PHE A 68 -0.41 -3.35 -3.25
C PHE A 68 -0.90 -2.83 -1.90
N ASP A 69 -0.26 -3.31 -0.85
CA ASP A 69 -0.68 -3.09 0.52
C ASP A 69 0.37 -2.26 1.26
N ILE A 70 -0.11 -1.31 2.05
CA ILE A 70 0.66 -0.63 3.07
C ILE A 70 -0.06 -0.86 4.40
N ALA A 71 0.55 -1.70 5.24
CA ALA A 71 -0.02 -2.15 6.50
C ALA A 71 0.88 -1.75 7.67
N VAL A 72 0.27 -1.46 8.81
CA VAL A 72 0.95 -1.28 10.08
C VAL A 72 0.79 -2.56 10.91
N GLY A 73 1.75 -2.87 11.79
CA GLY A 73 1.69 -4.11 12.58
C GLY A 73 0.40 -4.26 13.39
N ASP A 74 -0.08 -5.51 13.48
CA ASP A 74 -1.38 -6.00 13.99
C ASP A 74 -1.81 -5.59 15.41
N TYR A 75 -1.07 -4.73 16.09
CA TYR A 75 -1.39 -4.21 17.43
C TYR A 75 -0.98 -2.75 17.63
N GLU A 76 -0.85 -1.99 16.53
CA GLU A 76 -0.47 -0.59 16.64
C GLU A 76 -1.66 0.30 17.01
N THR A 77 -1.52 1.06 18.10
CA THR A 77 -2.58 1.89 18.69
C THR A 77 -2.54 3.35 18.27
N THR A 78 -1.42 3.80 17.71
CA THR A 78 -1.17 5.23 17.53
C THR A 78 -1.50 5.73 16.13
N LEU A 79 -1.71 4.82 15.17
CA LEU A 79 -1.95 5.14 13.77
C LEU A 79 -3.28 4.56 13.31
N ASP A 80 -4.15 5.41 12.79
CA ASP A 80 -5.43 4.98 12.21
C ASP A 80 -5.40 5.16 10.69
N ALA A 81 -5.71 4.12 9.92
CA ALA A 81 -5.81 4.23 8.45
C ALA A 81 -6.98 5.13 8.02
N TYR A 82 -6.79 5.91 6.95
CA TYR A 82 -7.79 6.85 6.42
C TYR A 82 -8.20 6.53 4.98
N ASP A 83 -9.48 6.74 4.65
CA ASP A 83 -10.05 6.60 3.30
C ASP A 83 -9.69 7.74 2.35
N THR A 84 -8.39 7.92 2.19
CA THR A 84 -7.80 8.73 1.16
C THR A 84 -6.51 8.08 0.73
N PHE A 85 -6.31 8.01 -0.57
CA PHE A 85 -5.13 7.44 -1.17
C PHE A 85 -4.86 8.12 -2.50
N TYR A 86 -3.64 7.94 -3.00
CA TYR A 86 -3.27 8.24 -4.38
C TYR A 86 -2.62 7.01 -4.99
N THR A 87 -2.97 6.71 -6.24
CA THR A 87 -2.37 5.60 -6.98
C THR A 87 -2.33 5.88 -8.47
N THR A 88 -1.35 5.30 -9.16
CA THR A 88 -1.27 5.29 -10.63
C THR A 88 -1.56 3.91 -11.22
N LEU A 89 -2.01 2.95 -10.40
CA LEU A 89 -2.51 1.67 -10.91
C LEU A 89 -3.76 1.87 -11.79
N PRO A 90 -3.91 1.08 -12.86
CA PRO A 90 -5.02 1.25 -13.79
C PRO A 90 -6.34 0.75 -13.19
N ASN A 91 -7.38 1.59 -13.31
CA ASN A 91 -8.72 1.33 -12.76
C ASN A 91 -8.67 0.90 -11.28
N PRO A 92 -8.19 1.77 -10.38
CA PRO A 92 -7.92 1.39 -9.01
C PRO A 92 -9.19 1.28 -8.18
N LYS A 93 -9.20 0.34 -7.24
CA LYS A 93 -10.14 0.26 -6.11
C LYS A 93 -9.32 0.22 -4.84
N CYS A 94 -9.58 1.12 -3.89
CA CYS A 94 -8.99 1.03 -2.56
C CYS A 94 -9.90 0.20 -1.67
N GLU A 95 -9.26 -0.59 -0.82
CA GLU A 95 -9.88 -1.29 0.29
C GLU A 95 -9.14 -0.85 1.55
N ILE A 96 -9.90 -0.60 2.60
CA ILE A 96 -9.38 -0.22 3.90
C ILE A 96 -10.03 -1.20 4.83
N GLU A 97 -9.22 -2.17 5.23
CA GLU A 97 -9.67 -3.33 5.97
C GLU A 97 -9.90 -2.96 7.45
N ASP A 98 -10.87 -3.70 8.01
CA ASP A 98 -11.33 -3.87 9.39
C ASP A 98 -11.56 -2.69 10.35
N ASP A 99 -10.86 -1.55 10.26
CA ASP A 99 -11.03 -0.48 11.26
C ASP A 99 -10.65 0.96 10.83
N PRO A 100 -11.32 1.56 9.82
CA PRO A 100 -10.96 2.89 9.34
C PRO A 100 -11.29 4.02 10.34
N TYR A 101 -10.45 5.06 10.36
CA TYR A 101 -10.79 6.34 10.97
C TYR A 101 -12.10 6.89 10.38
N PRO A 102 -13.03 7.49 11.17
CA PRO A 102 -12.87 7.94 12.56
C PRO A 102 -13.20 6.90 13.63
N SER A 103 -13.46 5.65 13.24
CA SER A 103 -13.99 4.64 14.15
C SER A 103 -12.92 3.72 14.73
N GLY A 104 -11.66 3.82 14.29
CA GLY A 104 -10.67 2.76 14.51
C GLY A 104 -9.44 2.99 15.39
N ASN A 105 -8.98 1.83 15.90
CA ASN A 105 -7.68 1.37 16.44
C ASN A 105 -7.81 0.09 17.31
N GLY A 106 -8.73 -0.81 16.93
CA GLY A 106 -8.85 -2.20 17.38
C GLY A 106 -8.01 -3.22 16.58
N TYR A 107 -7.15 -2.68 15.70
CA TYR A 107 -5.98 -3.24 15.01
C TYR A 107 -6.21 -3.98 13.67
N TYR A 108 -5.13 -4.06 12.88
CA TYR A 108 -5.06 -4.31 11.43
C TYR A 108 -5.25 -3.06 10.56
N ASP A 109 -4.61 -1.94 10.94
CA ASP A 109 -4.58 -0.73 10.13
C ASP A 109 -3.78 -0.93 8.85
N GLU A 110 -4.51 -1.24 7.78
CA GLU A 110 -3.96 -1.36 6.45
C GLU A 110 -4.72 -0.56 5.41
N THR A 111 -3.98 -0.22 4.36
CA THR A 111 -4.51 0.40 3.16
C THR A 111 -4.07 -0.45 1.99
N GLU A 112 -5.04 -0.97 1.26
CA GLU A 112 -4.83 -1.79 0.08
C GLU A 112 -5.35 -1.06 -1.15
N VAL A 113 -4.61 -1.15 -2.25
CA VAL A 113 -5.12 -0.76 -3.56
C VAL A 113 -5.06 -1.92 -4.53
N VAL A 114 -6.20 -2.18 -5.17
CA VAL A 114 -6.36 -3.21 -6.21
C VAL A 114 -6.45 -2.55 -7.59
N SER A 115 -5.68 -3.07 -8.54
CA SER A 115 -5.80 -2.75 -9.96
C SER A 115 -6.89 -3.63 -10.59
N LEU A 116 -8.05 -3.05 -10.91
CA LEU A 116 -9.14 -3.76 -11.60
C LEU A 116 -8.86 -4.01 -13.09
N SER A 117 -7.75 -3.49 -13.61
CA SER A 117 -7.33 -3.69 -15.00
C SER A 117 -5.83 -3.98 -15.09
N PRO A 118 -5.33 -5.06 -14.44
CA PRO A 118 -3.90 -5.35 -14.36
C PRO A 118 -3.27 -5.62 -15.74
N THR A 119 -4.08 -6.03 -16.72
CA THR A 119 -3.68 -6.20 -18.13
C THR A 119 -3.38 -4.88 -18.85
N GLN A 120 -3.70 -3.73 -18.25
CA GLN A 120 -3.33 -2.41 -18.74
C GLN A 120 -2.02 -1.89 -18.14
N MET A 121 -1.42 -2.62 -17.19
CA MET A 121 -0.11 -2.25 -16.64
C MET A 121 0.98 -2.35 -17.71
N LYS A 122 2.02 -1.53 -17.59
CA LYS A 122 3.08 -1.36 -18.59
C LYS A 122 4.45 -1.46 -17.94
N ALA A 123 5.39 -2.00 -18.69
CA ALA A 123 6.78 -2.09 -18.24
C ALA A 123 7.40 -0.69 -18.14
N ASN A 124 8.40 -0.55 -17.26
CA ASN A 124 9.16 0.68 -17.05
C ASN A 124 8.29 1.90 -16.71
N THR A 125 7.10 1.67 -16.16
CA THR A 125 6.16 2.70 -15.71
C THR A 125 6.34 2.90 -14.22
N ASP A 126 6.44 4.16 -13.77
CA ASP A 126 6.52 4.55 -12.36
C ASP A 126 5.13 4.45 -11.72
N TYR A 127 4.87 3.28 -11.14
CA TYR A 127 3.67 3.07 -10.34
C TYR A 127 3.85 3.66 -8.95
N ARG A 128 2.77 4.24 -8.43
CA ARG A 128 2.77 4.89 -7.13
C ARG A 128 1.58 4.41 -6.34
N PHE A 129 1.79 4.26 -5.04
CA PHE A 129 0.72 4.14 -4.06
C PHE A 129 1.08 4.98 -2.85
N GLU A 130 0.17 5.85 -2.44
CA GLU A 130 0.32 6.71 -1.29
C GLU A 130 -0.93 6.55 -0.45
N SER A 131 -0.77 6.10 0.79
CA SER A 131 -1.85 6.04 1.76
C SER A 131 -1.66 7.08 2.84
N TYR A 132 -2.66 7.20 3.71
CA TYR A 132 -2.74 8.24 4.72
C TYR A 132 -3.21 7.64 6.04
N PHE A 133 -2.50 7.98 7.11
CA PHE A 133 -2.76 7.55 8.47
C PHE A 133 -2.82 8.77 9.39
N TRP A 134 -3.64 8.70 10.42
CA TRP A 134 -3.69 9.70 11.49
C TRP A 134 -2.89 9.22 12.69
N LEU A 135 -1.95 10.05 13.16
CA LEU A 135 -1.23 9.81 14.39
C LEU A 135 -1.97 10.48 15.56
N THR A 136 -2.68 9.69 16.35
CA THR A 136 -3.62 10.17 17.39
C THR A 136 -2.94 10.59 18.69
N ALA A 137 -1.69 10.14 18.96
CA ALA A 137 -0.91 10.59 20.11
C ALA A 137 0.62 10.43 19.92
N GLY A 138 1.39 11.46 20.29
CA GLY A 138 2.84 11.36 20.53
C GLY A 138 3.70 10.95 19.32
N ASP A 139 4.85 10.32 19.63
CA ASP A 139 5.70 9.62 18.68
C ASP A 139 5.19 8.18 18.51
N SER A 140 5.28 7.63 17.30
CA SER A 140 4.91 6.24 17.00
C SER A 140 6.18 5.39 16.83
N ASN A 141 6.17 4.17 17.37
CA ASN A 141 7.19 3.16 17.08
C ASN A 141 6.73 2.18 15.98
N ALA A 142 5.69 2.55 15.23
CA ALA A 142 5.12 1.71 14.19
C ALA A 142 6.15 1.27 13.16
N SER A 143 5.90 0.11 12.56
CA SER A 143 6.60 -0.34 11.37
C SER A 143 5.58 -0.57 10.28
N PHE A 144 5.87 -0.04 9.10
CA PHE A 144 5.04 -0.18 7.92
C PHE A 144 5.59 -1.31 7.05
N GLY A 145 4.72 -2.27 6.74
CA GLY A 145 4.94 -3.29 5.71
C GLY A 145 4.45 -2.78 4.36
N PHE A 146 5.23 -3.07 3.32
CA PHE A 146 4.93 -2.74 1.94
C PHE A 146 4.96 -4.03 1.13
N SER A 147 3.82 -4.41 0.56
CA SER A 147 3.65 -5.73 -0.07
C SER A 147 2.87 -5.64 -1.36
N SER A 148 3.07 -6.61 -2.24
CA SER A 148 2.17 -6.86 -3.36
C SER A 148 1.25 -8.02 -3.03
N SER A 149 -0.01 -7.90 -3.42
CA SER A 149 -1.02 -8.92 -3.21
C SER A 149 -1.59 -9.42 -4.52
N GLU A 150 -2.08 -10.65 -4.50
CA GLU A 150 -2.97 -11.20 -5.51
C GLU A 150 -4.35 -11.40 -4.89
N ASN A 151 -5.33 -10.71 -5.46
CA ASN A 151 -6.64 -10.55 -4.83
C ASN A 151 -7.73 -11.21 -5.64
N LYS A 152 -8.71 -11.77 -4.93
CA LYS A 152 -9.88 -12.40 -5.54
C LYS A 152 -11.15 -11.70 -5.09
N ARG A 153 -11.95 -11.28 -6.06
CA ARG A 153 -13.24 -10.65 -5.77
C ARG A 153 -14.21 -11.66 -5.13
N SER A 154 -14.70 -11.36 -3.94
CA SER A 154 -15.74 -12.11 -3.24
C SER A 154 -17.13 -11.83 -3.80
N LEU A 155 -18.13 -12.58 -3.30
CA LEU A 155 -19.53 -12.37 -3.66
C LEU A 155 -20.10 -11.04 -3.12
N THR A 156 -19.51 -10.51 -2.04
CA THR A 156 -19.89 -9.21 -1.45
C THR A 156 -19.22 -8.04 -2.17
N GLY A 157 -18.24 -8.32 -3.03
CA GLY A 157 -17.56 -7.32 -3.86
C GLY A 157 -16.24 -6.79 -3.28
N GLU A 158 -15.82 -7.32 -2.15
CA GLU A 158 -14.48 -7.19 -1.55
C GLU A 158 -13.43 -7.96 -2.37
N TYR A 159 -12.17 -7.56 -2.32
CA TYR A 159 -11.07 -8.17 -3.06
C TYR A 159 -10.05 -8.78 -2.08
N ASN A 160 -10.41 -9.93 -1.52
CA ASN A 160 -9.60 -10.57 -0.48
C ASN A 160 -8.24 -11.04 -1.00
N VAL A 161 -7.21 -10.78 -0.21
CA VAL A 161 -5.84 -11.27 -0.45
C VAL A 161 -5.79 -12.80 -0.44
N VAL A 162 -5.26 -13.37 -1.53
CA VAL A 162 -5.03 -14.81 -1.68
C VAL A 162 -3.54 -15.14 -1.56
N TYR A 163 -2.69 -14.29 -2.14
CA TYR A 163 -1.23 -14.42 -2.02
C TYR A 163 -0.61 -13.09 -1.69
N ASN A 164 0.22 -13.06 -0.65
CA ASN A 164 0.95 -11.88 -0.22
C ASN A 164 2.45 -12.04 -0.53
N SER A 165 3.06 -10.98 -1.06
CA SER A 165 4.49 -10.90 -1.39
C SER A 165 5.10 -9.65 -0.75
N PRO A 166 5.65 -9.78 0.48
CA PRO A 166 6.29 -8.67 1.18
C PRO A 166 7.56 -8.18 0.47
N HIS A 167 7.77 -6.86 0.40
CA HIS A 167 8.96 -6.25 -0.19
C HIS A 167 9.89 -5.67 0.88
N LEU A 168 9.31 -4.92 1.81
CA LEU A 168 10.04 -4.20 2.83
C LEU A 168 9.15 -3.98 4.06
N THR A 169 9.74 -4.11 5.23
CA THR A 169 9.19 -3.55 6.47
C THR A 169 10.15 -2.49 6.98
N ARG A 170 9.65 -1.30 7.31
CA ARG A 170 10.48 -0.22 7.85
C ARG A 170 9.78 0.52 8.97
N SER A 171 10.53 0.80 10.02
CA SER A 171 10.07 1.64 11.14
C SER A 171 9.73 3.06 10.68
N TYR A 172 8.70 3.62 11.29
CA TYR A 172 8.32 5.01 11.15
C TYR A 172 9.54 5.91 11.48
N PRO A 173 9.96 6.80 10.57
CA PRO A 173 11.30 7.37 10.61
C PRO A 173 11.41 8.71 11.37
N PHE A 174 10.36 9.13 12.08
CA PHE A 174 10.31 10.44 12.73
C PHE A 174 10.05 10.37 14.22
#